data_AF-A0A2D6EXP8-F1
#
_entry.id   AF-A0A2D6EXP8-F1
#
_cell.length_a   1.000
_cell.length_b   1.000
_cell.length_c   1.000
_cell.angle_alpha   90.00
_cell.angle_beta   90.00
_cell.angle_gamma   90.00
#
_symmetry.space_group_name_H-M   'P 1'
#
loop_
_entity.id
_entity.type
_entity.pdbx_description
1 polymer ?
#
loop_
_entity_poly.entity_id
_entity_poly.type
_entity_poly.pdbx_seq_one_letter_code
_entity_poly.pdbx_strand_id
1 'polypeptide(L)'
;MAEEKKAEPEKKVEQPKAEAKKAETKEKQVDANEEAHAVSTPNVSFKQSTEIASNIRGKKVEEAQKILQAAIDEKAPLAFTKYCKGLGHKPGMGPGRYAPKASKAMLVVLNSAAANAENKGMSNLVVSTITTSKVGGNRATRHGYDGKRARIEVRVKQQ
;
A
#
# COMPACT_ATOMS: atom_id res chain seq x y z
N MET A 1 -35.97 -47.17 -51.69
CA MET A 1 -35.07 -48.11 -51.01
C MET A 1 -34.06 -47.28 -50.24
N ALA A 2 -33.95 -47.55 -48.94
CA ALA A 2 -32.84 -47.20 -48.04
C ALA A 2 -32.44 -45.71 -47.93
N GLU A 3 -32.18 -45.12 -46.78
CA GLU A 3 -32.06 -45.62 -45.42
C GLU A 3 -32.14 -44.39 -44.51
N GLU A 4 -32.79 -44.55 -43.37
CA GLU A 4 -32.81 -43.61 -42.27
C GLU A 4 -31.40 -43.28 -41.79
N LYS A 5 -31.08 -42.01 -41.60
CA LYS A 5 -30.10 -41.60 -40.58
C LYS A 5 -30.75 -40.60 -39.64
N LYS A 6 -31.28 -41.17 -38.55
CA LYS A 6 -31.44 -40.53 -37.24
C LYS A 6 -30.20 -39.72 -36.92
N ALA A 7 -30.37 -38.43 -36.67
CA ALA A 7 -29.51 -37.68 -35.77
C ALA A 7 -30.36 -37.37 -34.53
N GLU A 8 -30.17 -38.19 -33.50
CA GLU A 8 -30.75 -37.92 -32.18
C GLU A 8 -30.11 -36.67 -31.57
N PRO A 9 -30.90 -35.89 -30.80
CA PRO A 9 -30.49 -34.61 -30.24
C PRO A 9 -29.51 -34.83 -29.08
N GLU A 10 -28.33 -34.22 -29.16
CA GLU A 10 -27.43 -34.18 -28.01
C GLU A 10 -28.03 -33.33 -26.89
N LYS A 11 -28.47 -34.05 -25.86
CA LYS A 11 -28.89 -33.54 -24.54
C LYS A 11 -27.85 -32.53 -24.03
N LYS A 12 -28.25 -31.27 -23.88
CA LYS A 12 -27.66 -30.42 -22.84
C LYS A 12 -28.00 -31.04 -21.50
N VAL A 13 -27.03 -31.76 -20.94
CA VAL A 13 -27.05 -32.21 -19.56
C VAL A 13 -26.94 -30.98 -18.68
N GLU A 14 -28.09 -30.54 -18.19
CA GLU A 14 -28.20 -29.70 -17.01
C GLU A 14 -27.71 -30.53 -15.81
N GLN A 15 -26.59 -30.11 -15.21
CA GLN A 15 -26.26 -30.50 -13.84
C GLN A 15 -26.16 -29.24 -12.96
N PRO A 16 -27.05 -29.14 -11.95
CA PRO A 16 -27.12 -28.01 -11.03
C PRO A 16 -26.17 -28.18 -9.83
N LYS A 17 -26.01 -27.08 -9.08
CA LYS A 17 -25.38 -26.94 -7.75
C LYS A 17 -23.87 -26.66 -7.71
N ALA A 18 -23.54 -25.38 -7.87
CA ALA A 18 -22.38 -24.76 -7.20
C ALA A 18 -22.66 -23.33 -6.68
N GLU A 19 -23.93 -22.96 -6.47
CA GLU A 19 -24.34 -21.62 -6.03
C GLU A 19 -24.36 -21.42 -4.50
N ALA A 20 -23.87 -22.36 -3.70
CA ALA A 20 -23.97 -22.27 -2.24
C ALA A 20 -22.65 -22.55 -1.53
N LYS A 21 -21.63 -21.69 -1.72
CA LYS A 21 -20.51 -21.51 -0.76
C LYS A 21 -19.56 -20.33 -1.05
N LYS A 22 -20.05 -19.22 -1.61
CA LYS A 22 -19.27 -17.96 -1.67
C LYS A 22 -20.04 -16.72 -1.19
N ALA A 23 -21.09 -16.95 -0.41
CA ALA A 23 -21.58 -15.94 0.53
C ALA A 23 -20.59 -15.90 1.70
N GLU A 24 -20.12 -14.70 2.06
CA GLU A 24 -19.10 -14.39 3.08
C GLU A 24 -17.66 -14.18 2.61
N THR A 25 -17.49 -13.47 1.49
CA THR A 25 -16.49 -12.38 1.49
C THR A 25 -17.23 -11.13 1.03
N LYS A 26 -17.69 -10.31 1.98
CA LYS A 26 -18.17 -8.95 1.65
C LYS A 26 -16.94 -8.15 1.20
N GLU A 27 -16.68 -8.21 -0.09
CA GLU A 27 -15.75 -7.33 -0.76
C GLU A 27 -16.22 -5.89 -0.53
N LYS A 28 -15.41 -5.10 0.18
CA LYS A 28 -15.54 -3.64 0.12
C LYS A 28 -15.12 -3.21 -1.27
N GLN A 29 -16.07 -3.19 -2.21
CA GLN A 29 -15.94 -2.36 -3.41
C GLN A 29 -15.98 -0.92 -2.94
N VAL A 30 -14.81 -0.27 -2.90
CA VAL A 30 -14.73 1.18 -2.73
C VAL A 30 -14.74 1.77 -4.13
N ASP A 31 -15.64 2.72 -4.37
CA ASP A 31 -15.85 3.33 -5.68
C ASP A 31 -14.54 3.91 -6.23
N ALA A 32 -14.11 3.41 -7.40
CA ALA A 32 -12.80 3.73 -7.99
C ALA A 32 -12.60 5.23 -8.32
N ASN A 33 -13.67 6.02 -8.25
CA ASN A 33 -13.64 7.46 -8.47
C ASN A 33 -13.30 8.28 -7.22
N GLU A 34 -13.51 7.77 -6.01
CA GLU A 34 -13.29 8.53 -4.77
C GLU A 34 -11.89 8.34 -4.16
N GLU A 35 -11.11 7.39 -4.69
CA GLU A 35 -9.76 7.10 -4.24
C GLU A 35 -8.72 7.35 -5.34
N ALA A 36 -7.61 8.01 -4.98
CA ALA A 36 -6.38 8.03 -5.76
C ALA A 36 -5.36 7.06 -5.19
N HIS A 37 -4.57 6.45 -6.07
CA HIS A 37 -3.59 5.44 -5.72
C HIS A 37 -2.23 5.75 -6.34
N ALA A 38 -1.16 5.51 -5.58
CA ALA A 38 0.21 5.55 -6.08
C ALA A 38 1.03 4.40 -5.50
N VAL A 39 1.94 3.86 -6.32
CA VAL A 39 2.84 2.77 -5.95
C VAL A 39 4.26 3.13 -6.33
N SER A 40 5.21 2.80 -5.48
CA SER A 40 6.62 2.84 -5.82
C SER A 40 7.39 1.70 -5.15
N THR A 41 8.52 1.30 -5.75
CA THR A 41 9.40 0.24 -5.22
C THR A 41 10.81 0.76 -4.89
N PRO A 42 10.94 1.76 -3.99
CA PRO A 42 12.21 2.38 -3.69
C PRO A 42 13.17 1.46 -2.92
N ASN A 43 14.48 1.74 -3.04
CA ASN A 43 15.55 1.05 -2.31
C ASN A 43 15.67 1.56 -0.87
N VAL A 44 14.63 1.32 -0.07
CA VAL A 44 14.51 1.74 1.33
C VAL A 44 14.07 0.60 2.24
N SER A 45 14.39 0.73 3.53
CA SER A 45 14.08 -0.31 4.50
C SER A 45 12.58 -0.43 4.74
N PHE A 46 12.04 -1.61 4.48
CA PHE A 46 10.65 -1.98 4.80
C PHE A 46 10.25 -1.60 6.23
N LYS A 47 11.09 -1.93 7.23
CA LYS A 47 10.81 -1.65 8.64
C LYS A 47 10.60 -0.16 8.91
N GLN A 48 11.48 0.68 8.34
CA GLN A 48 11.37 2.13 8.50
C GLN A 48 10.14 2.68 7.79
N SER A 49 9.86 2.21 6.57
CA SER A 49 8.66 2.59 5.82
C SER A 49 7.37 2.26 6.57
N THR A 50 7.31 1.11 7.27
CA THR A 50 6.13 0.73 8.05
C THR A 50 5.88 1.67 9.23
N GLU A 51 6.93 2.08 9.95
CA GLU A 51 6.81 3.03 11.06
C GLU A 51 6.42 4.43 10.56
N ILE A 52 7.03 4.88 9.45
CA ILE A 52 6.64 6.14 8.79
C ILE A 52 5.15 6.08 8.42
N ALA A 53 4.71 5.00 7.77
CA ALA A 53 3.32 4.83 7.34
C ALA A 53 2.34 4.94 8.51
N SER A 54 2.67 4.40 9.68
CA SER A 54 1.83 4.52 10.88
C SER A 54 1.69 5.95 11.38
N ASN A 55 2.72 6.79 11.21
CA ASN A 55 2.70 8.18 11.68
C ASN A 55 1.88 9.12 10.78
N ILE A 56 1.70 8.78 9.50
CA ILE A 56 1.01 9.63 8.51
C ILE A 56 -0.38 9.12 8.13
N ARG A 57 -0.72 7.86 8.43
CA ARG A 57 -2.04 7.28 8.13
C ARG A 57 -3.15 8.06 8.84
N GLY A 58 -4.20 8.39 8.11
CA GLY A 58 -5.36 9.12 8.63
C GLY A 58 -5.19 10.64 8.72
N LYS A 59 -4.02 11.18 8.32
CA LYS A 59 -3.78 12.62 8.30
C LYS A 59 -4.17 13.23 6.95
N LYS A 60 -4.40 14.55 6.96
CA LYS A 60 -4.51 15.32 5.72
C LYS A 60 -3.19 15.25 4.94
N VAL A 61 -3.27 15.29 3.62
CA VAL A 61 -2.07 15.21 2.75
C VAL A 61 -1.04 16.28 3.11
N GLU A 62 -1.49 17.52 3.36
CA GLU A 62 -0.61 18.63 3.74
C GLU A 62 0.10 18.41 5.07
N GLU A 63 -0.61 17.88 6.07
CA GLU A 63 -0.02 17.55 7.39
C GLU A 63 1.00 16.42 7.26
N ALA A 64 0.68 15.40 6.46
CA ALA A 64 1.59 14.30 6.18
C ALA A 64 2.88 14.80 5.51
N GLN A 65 2.78 15.71 4.53
CA GLN A 65 3.95 16.34 3.89
C GLN A 65 4.79 17.11 4.91
N LYS A 66 4.17 17.91 5.78
CA LYS A 66 4.89 18.66 6.84
C LYS A 66 5.65 17.74 7.78
N ILE A 67 5.02 16.63 8.22
CA ILE A 67 5.67 15.65 9.10
C ILE A 67 6.85 14.98 8.40
N LEU A 68 6.68 14.58 7.14
CA LEU A 68 7.75 13.95 6.37
C LEU A 68 8.92 14.93 6.16
N GLN A 69 8.64 16.20 5.85
CA GLN A 69 9.67 17.21 5.68
C GLN A 69 10.42 17.49 7.00
N ALA A 70 9.69 17.60 8.12
CA ALA A 70 10.31 17.78 9.43
C ALA A 70 11.18 16.58 9.84
N ALA A 71 10.81 15.37 9.41
CA ALA A 71 11.63 14.17 9.62
C ALA A 71 12.87 14.13 8.70
N ILE A 72 12.78 14.69 7.49
CA ILE A 72 13.93 14.82 6.56
C ILE A 72 14.93 15.85 7.10
N ASP A 73 14.44 16.97 7.63
CA ASP A 73 15.23 18.04 8.24
C ASP A 73 15.72 17.70 9.65
N GLU A 74 15.39 16.51 10.17
CA GLU A 74 15.72 16.04 11.53
C GLU A 74 15.17 16.91 12.67
N LYS A 75 14.14 17.73 12.39
CA LYS A 75 13.47 18.60 13.38
C LYS A 75 12.49 17.83 14.25
N ALA A 76 11.74 16.89 13.67
CA ALA A 76 10.71 16.12 14.37
C ALA A 76 10.95 14.60 14.23
N PRO A 77 11.15 13.85 15.33
CA PRO A 77 11.35 12.41 15.26
C PRO A 77 10.04 11.68 14.96
N LEU A 78 10.14 10.53 14.29
CA LEU A 78 9.02 9.63 14.08
C LEU A 78 8.99 8.59 15.19
N ALA A 79 7.79 8.23 15.64
CA ALA A 79 7.61 7.17 16.62
C ALA A 79 7.85 5.80 15.96
N PHE A 80 8.63 4.95 16.63
CA PHE A 80 8.87 3.56 16.21
C PHE A 80 8.18 2.62 17.20
N THR A 81 7.13 1.96 16.76
CA THR A 81 6.25 1.13 17.61
C THR A 81 6.52 -0.36 17.47
N LYS A 82 6.60 -0.87 16.23
CA LYS A 82 6.74 -2.31 15.94
C LYS A 82 8.20 -2.74 15.83
N TYR A 83 9.04 -1.90 15.22
CA TYR A 83 10.45 -2.17 14.95
C TYR A 83 11.37 -1.31 15.84
N CYS A 84 11.16 -1.38 17.15
CA CYS A 84 11.82 -0.54 18.15
C CYS A 84 13.00 -1.20 18.89
N LYS A 85 13.34 -2.46 18.59
CA LYS A 85 14.44 -3.18 19.27
C LYS A 85 15.78 -2.46 19.11
N GLY A 86 16.39 -2.05 20.22
CA GLY A 86 17.68 -1.37 20.26
C GLY A 86 17.66 0.10 19.82
N LEU A 87 16.48 0.74 19.79
CA LEU A 87 16.37 2.17 19.50
C LEU A 87 16.47 2.98 20.80
N GLY A 88 17.22 4.09 20.75
CA GLY A 88 17.21 5.09 21.80
C GLY A 88 15.89 5.87 21.83
N HIS A 89 15.54 6.36 23.02
CA HIS A 89 14.39 7.25 23.20
C HIS A 89 14.68 8.65 22.66
N LYS A 90 13.62 9.38 22.32
CA LYS A 90 13.69 10.77 21.90
C LYS A 90 13.00 11.68 22.92
N PRO A 91 13.42 12.93 23.11
CA PRO A 91 12.80 13.82 24.09
C PRO A 91 11.31 14.01 23.77
N GLY A 92 10.45 13.88 24.79
CA GLY A 92 8.99 13.96 24.64
C GLY A 92 8.35 12.77 23.91
N MET A 93 9.11 11.72 23.60
CA MET A 93 8.64 10.52 22.90
C MET A 93 9.30 9.26 23.45
N GLY A 94 8.73 8.10 23.20
CA GLY A 94 9.41 6.82 23.44
C GLY A 94 10.51 6.55 22.41
N PRO A 95 10.70 5.29 21.97
CA PRO A 95 11.65 4.97 20.91
C PRO A 95 11.30 5.68 19.60
N GLY A 96 12.27 6.37 19.00
CA GLY A 96 12.03 7.15 17.78
C GLY A 96 13.27 7.42 16.93
N ARG A 97 13.09 7.63 15.63
CA ARG A 97 14.14 8.02 14.67
C ARG A 97 13.59 8.93 13.59
N TYR A 98 14.45 9.68 12.90
CA TYR A 98 14.08 10.58 11.81
C TYR A 98 13.96 9.89 10.44
N ALA A 99 14.75 8.84 10.20
CA ALA A 99 14.73 8.00 8.99
C ALA A 99 14.69 8.78 7.64
N PRO A 100 15.63 9.71 7.38
CA PRO A 100 15.54 10.68 6.27
C PRO A 100 15.41 10.03 4.89
N LYS A 101 16.13 8.92 4.64
CA LYS A 101 16.07 8.20 3.36
C LYS A 101 14.68 7.63 3.06
N ALA A 102 14.04 7.04 4.07
CA ALA A 102 12.71 6.45 3.91
C ALA A 102 11.62 7.53 3.85
N SER A 103 11.78 8.64 4.61
CA SER A 103 10.88 9.79 4.57
C SER A 103 10.89 10.48 3.19
N LYS A 104 12.07 10.67 2.58
CA LYS A 104 12.19 11.18 1.19
C LYS A 104 11.44 10.31 0.19
N ALA A 105 11.61 8.99 0.27
CA ALA A 105 10.93 8.07 -0.63
C ALA A 105 9.41 8.10 -0.43
N MET A 106 8.94 8.17 0.82
CA MET A 106 7.51 8.27 1.13
C MET A 106 6.89 9.56 0.60
N LEU A 107 7.61 10.69 0.72
CA LEU A 107 7.17 11.99 0.22
C LEU A 107 6.94 11.97 -1.30
N VAL A 108 7.85 11.34 -2.05
CA VAL A 108 7.70 11.17 -3.50
C VAL A 108 6.41 10.41 -3.84
N VAL A 109 6.14 9.29 -3.16
CA VAL A 109 4.92 8.50 -3.42
C VAL A 109 3.66 9.26 -3.05
N LEU A 110 3.70 9.99 -1.94
CA LEU A 110 2.56 10.80 -1.48
C LEU A 110 2.25 11.93 -2.47
N ASN A 111 3.27 12.61 -2.99
CA ASN A 111 3.09 13.65 -4.01
C ASN A 111 2.55 13.07 -5.32
N SER A 112 2.99 11.88 -5.73
CA SER A 112 2.41 11.19 -6.88
C SER A 112 0.93 10.84 -6.64
N ALA A 113 0.55 10.42 -5.43
CA ALA A 113 -0.85 10.17 -5.10
C ALA A 113 -1.70 11.44 -5.12
N ALA A 114 -1.16 12.57 -4.65
CA ALA A 114 -1.81 13.88 -4.70
C ALA A 114 -2.01 14.34 -6.15
N ALA A 115 -0.98 14.26 -6.99
CA ALA A 115 -1.09 14.60 -8.41
C ALA A 115 -2.13 13.72 -9.14
N ASN A 116 -2.19 12.42 -8.80
CA ASN A 116 -3.23 11.53 -9.33
C ASN A 116 -4.64 11.91 -8.85
N ALA A 117 -4.77 12.45 -7.64
CA ALA A 117 -6.04 12.93 -7.10
C ALA A 117 -6.48 14.24 -7.77
N GLU A 118 -5.55 15.16 -8.00
CA GLU A 118 -5.77 16.41 -8.74
C GLU A 118 -6.22 16.12 -10.18
N ASN A 119 -5.58 15.16 -10.85
CA ASN A 119 -5.99 14.72 -12.20
C ASN A 119 -7.42 14.14 -12.23
N LYS A 120 -7.90 13.59 -11.11
CA LYS A 120 -9.28 13.12 -10.95
C LYS A 120 -10.25 14.23 -10.52
N GLY A 121 -9.77 15.44 -10.24
CA GLY A 121 -10.58 16.57 -9.77
C GLY A 121 -10.98 16.50 -8.29
N MET A 122 -10.30 15.69 -7.48
CA MET A 122 -10.62 15.57 -6.04
C MET A 122 -10.04 16.73 -5.23
N SER A 123 -10.78 17.19 -4.23
CA SER A 123 -10.35 18.22 -3.27
C SER A 123 -10.44 17.70 -1.83
N ASN A 124 -9.79 18.35 -0.87
CA ASN A 124 -9.77 17.93 0.56
C ASN A 124 -9.32 16.47 0.77
N LEU A 125 -8.03 16.24 0.52
CA LEU A 125 -7.45 14.90 0.49
C LEU A 125 -6.98 14.40 1.86
N VAL A 126 -7.34 13.16 2.20
CA VAL A 126 -6.90 12.44 3.40
C VAL A 126 -6.24 11.12 3.02
N VAL A 127 -5.16 10.79 3.71
CA VAL A 127 -4.45 9.51 3.53
C VAL A 127 -5.27 8.38 4.15
N SER A 128 -5.92 7.57 3.30
CA SER A 128 -6.81 6.49 3.76
C SER A 128 -6.01 5.29 4.25
N THR A 129 -5.22 4.71 3.35
CA THR A 129 -4.49 3.47 3.58
C THR A 129 -3.08 3.61 3.04
N ILE A 130 -2.11 3.15 3.82
CA ILE A 130 -0.74 2.98 3.35
C ILE A 130 -0.33 1.54 3.62
N THR A 131 0.02 0.84 2.55
CA THR A 131 0.55 -0.51 2.60
C THR A 131 2.04 -0.45 2.30
N THR A 132 2.80 -1.11 3.14
CA THR A 132 4.22 -1.38 2.89
C THR A 132 4.37 -2.88 2.79
N SER A 133 5.10 -3.37 1.78
CA SER A 133 5.45 -4.78 1.64
C SER A 133 6.95 -4.95 1.38
N LYS A 134 7.53 -6.04 1.89
CA LYS A 134 8.94 -6.37 1.65
C LYS A 134 9.09 -6.85 0.21
N VAL A 135 10.03 -6.26 -0.53
CA VAL A 135 10.42 -6.72 -1.87
C VAL A 135 11.74 -7.47 -1.75
N GLY A 136 11.88 -8.58 -2.48
CA GLY A 136 13.11 -9.36 -2.54
C GLY A 136 14.33 -8.49 -2.90
N GLY A 137 15.47 -8.78 -2.28
CA GLY A 137 16.70 -8.03 -2.50
C GLY A 137 17.35 -8.34 -3.84
N ASN A 138 18.23 -7.46 -4.30
CA ASN A 138 19.17 -7.82 -5.36
C ASN A 138 20.20 -8.78 -4.74
N ARG A 139 20.27 -10.02 -5.23
CA ARG A 139 21.23 -11.04 -4.77
C ARG A 139 22.64 -10.63 -5.22
N ALA A 140 23.35 -9.87 -4.39
CA ALA A 140 24.68 -9.39 -4.71
C ALA A 140 25.80 -10.07 -3.90
N THR A 141 25.48 -10.75 -2.80
CA THR A 141 26.48 -11.36 -1.91
C THR A 141 26.47 -12.88 -1.99
N ARG A 142 27.65 -13.48 -1.80
CA ARG A 142 27.89 -14.93 -1.84
C ARG A 142 27.02 -15.73 -0.84
N HIS A 143 26.55 -15.07 0.22
CA HIS A 143 25.68 -15.65 1.26
C HIS A 143 24.20 -15.20 1.17
N GLY A 144 23.81 -14.51 0.10
CA GLY A 144 22.39 -14.19 -0.16
C GLY A 144 21.78 -13.15 0.78
N TYR A 145 22.52 -12.10 1.17
CA TYR A 145 21.90 -10.99 1.91
C TYR A 145 20.88 -10.27 1.03
N ASP A 146 19.61 -10.45 1.34
CA ASP A 146 18.52 -9.71 0.71
C ASP A 146 18.66 -8.21 1.02
N GLY A 147 18.89 -7.41 -0.02
CA GLY A 147 18.71 -5.97 0.03
C GLY A 147 17.37 -5.60 0.68
N LYS A 148 17.39 -4.56 1.51
CA LYS A 148 16.20 -4.04 2.19
C LYS A 148 15.44 -3.15 1.21
N ARG A 149 14.58 -3.74 0.39
CA ARG A 149 13.67 -3.03 -0.53
C ARG A 149 12.25 -3.08 0.00
N ALA A 150 11.49 -2.04 -0.29
CA ALA A 150 10.09 -1.95 0.08
C ALA A 150 9.25 -1.53 -1.14
N ARG A 151 8.08 -2.13 -1.27
CA ARG A 151 7.00 -1.59 -2.09
C ARG A 151 6.10 -0.77 -1.17
N ILE A 152 5.88 0.47 -1.56
CA ILE A 152 5.05 1.43 -0.84
C ILE A 152 3.85 1.71 -1.73
N GLU A 153 2.66 1.53 -1.18
CA GLU A 153 1.41 1.90 -1.83
C GLU A 153 0.65 2.86 -0.94
N VAL A 154 0.22 3.97 -1.52
CA VAL A 154 -0.51 5.03 -0.83
C VAL A 154 -1.85 5.17 -1.51
N ARG A 155 -2.91 5.14 -0.70
CA ARG A 155 -4.27 5.48 -1.09
C ARG A 155 -4.69 6.76 -0.40
N VAL A 156 -5.27 7.64 -1.19
CA VAL A 156 -5.79 8.93 -0.75
C VAL A 156 -7.26 8.95 -1.11
N LYS A 157 -8.10 9.42 -0.19
CA LYS A 157 -9.54 9.58 -0.40
C LYS A 157 -9.92 11.04 -0.19
N GLN A 158 -11.01 11.45 -0.80
CA GLN A 158 -11.66 12.71 -0.48
C GLN A 158 -12.34 12.62 0.90
N GLN A 159 -12.24 13.69 1.70
CA GLN A 159 -12.87 13.82 3.01
C GLN A 159 -14.28 14.41 2.90
#